data_AF-A0A1G8ET67-F1
#
_entry.id   AF-A0A1G8ET67-F1
#
_cell.length_a   1.000
_cell.length_b   1.000
_cell.length_c   1.000
_cell.angle_alpha   90.00
_cell.angle_beta   90.00
_cell.angle_gamma   90.00
#
_symmetry.space_group_name_H-M   'P 1'
#
loop_
_entity.id
_entity.type
_entity.pdbx_description
1 polymer ?
#
loop_
_entity_poly.entity_id
_entity_poly.type
_entity_poly.pdbx_seq_one_letter_code
_entity_poly.pdbx_strand_id
1 'polypeptide(L)'
;MKAGGEKLFALDIGTRSITGLILKQTDKGYELLDIETREHRERSMMGGQIHNIVAVASVIQEVKESLAERHGKLQKVCAPAAGR
;
A
#
# COMPACT_ATOMS: atom_id res chain seq x y z
N MET A 1 24.19 -17.90 -4.81
CA MET A 1 23.91 -16.57 -4.22
C MET A 1 22.64 -16.05 -4.88
N LYS A 2 21.53 -15.86 -4.16
CA LYS A 2 20.31 -15.27 -4.76
C LYS A 2 20.54 -13.77 -4.90
N ALA A 3 20.88 -13.34 -6.12
CA ALA A 3 20.99 -11.93 -6.47
C ALA A 3 19.57 -11.35 -6.54
N GLY A 4 19.27 -10.40 -5.65
CA GLY A 4 18.00 -9.66 -5.60
C GLY A 4 17.04 -10.20 -4.55
N GLY A 5 17.00 -9.55 -3.38
CA GLY A 5 15.95 -9.79 -2.39
C GLY A 5 14.57 -9.56 -2.98
N GLU A 6 13.59 -10.34 -2.53
CA GLU A 6 12.20 -10.24 -3.02
C GLU A 6 11.63 -8.85 -2.68
N LYS A 7 11.03 -8.21 -3.67
CA LYS A 7 10.31 -6.93 -3.49
C LYS A 7 8.92 -7.23 -2.95
N LEU A 8 8.55 -6.55 -1.88
CA LEU A 8 7.25 -6.64 -1.24
C LEU A 8 6.50 -5.32 -1.43
N PHE A 9 5.24 -5.41 -1.84
CA PHE A 9 4.32 -4.29 -1.86
C PHE A 9 3.40 -4.37 -0.65
N ALA A 10 3.36 -3.32 0.16
CA ALA A 10 2.47 -3.21 1.30
C ALA A 10 1.60 -1.95 1.21
N LEU A 11 0.42 -2.02 1.83
CA LEU A 11 -0.49 -0.91 2.00
C LEU A 11 -0.75 -0.72 3.50
N ASP A 12 -0.81 0.52 3.94
CA ASP A 12 -1.42 0.94 5.19
C ASP A 12 -2.65 1.79 4.89
N ILE A 13 -3.82 1.35 5.34
CA ILE A 13 -5.11 2.00 5.06
C ILE A 13 -5.53 2.75 6.32
N GLY A 14 -5.00 3.96 6.46
CA GLY A 14 -5.37 4.88 7.52
C GLY A 14 -6.75 5.48 7.32
N THR A 15 -7.27 6.10 8.38
CA THR A 15 -8.56 6.79 8.36
C THR A 15 -8.56 8.07 7.54
N ARG A 16 -7.38 8.67 7.30
CA ARG A 16 -7.20 9.92 6.56
C ARG A 16 -6.50 9.72 5.21
N SER A 17 -5.59 8.76 5.15
CA SER A 17 -4.75 8.50 3.97
C SER A 17 -4.46 7.02 3.82
N ILE A 18 -4.11 6.63 2.60
CA ILE A 18 -3.55 5.33 2.29
C ILE A 18 -2.08 5.52 1.92
N THR A 19 -1.22 4.68 2.46
CA THR A 19 0.22 4.68 2.18
C THR A 19 0.61 3.35 1.56
N GLY A 20 1.20 3.38 0.37
CA GLY A 20 1.84 2.23 -0.28
C GLY A 20 3.35 2.25 -0.05
N LEU A 21 3.93 1.07 0.17
CA LEU A 21 5.35 0.86 0.42
C LEU A 21 5.90 -0.20 -0.53
N ILE A 22 7.06 0.07 -1.12
CA ILE A 22 7.89 -0.94 -1.78
C ILE A 22 9.06 -1.24 -0.88
N LEU A 23 9.11 -2.46 -0.38
CA LEU A 23 10.13 -2.94 0.54
C LEU A 23 10.98 -4.00 -0.16
N LYS A 24 12.26 -4.08 0.19
CA LYS A 24 13.14 -5.18 -0.20
C LYS A 24 13.53 -5.95 1.03
N GLN A 25 13.29 -7.26 1.02
CA GLN A 25 13.70 -8.11 2.11
C GLN A 25 15.24 -8.28 2.11
N THR A 26 15.82 -8.15 3.30
CA THR A 26 17.25 -8.32 3.57
C THR A 26 17.43 -9.27 4.75
N ASP A 27 18.66 -9.75 4.97
CA ASP A 27 18.97 -10.65 6.10
C ASP A 27 18.70 -10.02 7.48
N LYS A 28 18.62 -8.68 7.56
CA LYS A 28 18.44 -7.92 8.80
C LYS A 28 17.03 -7.30 8.94
N GLY A 29 16.12 -7.59 8.01
CA GLY A 29 14.78 -7.00 7.98
C GLY A 29 14.41 -6.46 6.60
N TYR A 30 13.83 -5.27 6.54
CA TYR A 30 13.36 -4.66 5.28
C TYR A 30 14.06 -3.34 5.00
N GLU A 31 14.42 -3.13 3.74
CA GLU A 31 14.90 -1.86 3.18
C GLU A 31 13.73 -1.18 2.46
N LEU A 32 13.43 0.08 2.80
CA LEU A 32 12.40 0.87 2.10
C LEU A 32 12.97 1.38 0.77
N LEU A 33 12.35 0.98 -0.33
CA LEU A 33 12.75 1.41 -1.67
C LEU A 33 11.93 2.58 -2.20
N ASP A 34 10.64 2.65 -1.86
CA ASP A 34 9.73 3.70 -2.34
C ASP A 34 8.48 3.78 -1.45
N ILE A 35 7.85 4.94 -1.45
CA ILE A 35 6.63 5.24 -0.70
C ILE A 35 5.71 6.14 -1.53
N GLU A 36 4.41 5.89 -1.41
CA GLU A 36 3.38 6.72 -2.03
C GLU A 36 2.24 6.90 -1.03
N THR A 37 1.84 8.14 -0.76
CA THR A 37 0.72 8.44 0.14
C THR A 37 -0.32 9.28 -0.56
N ARG A 38 -1.59 8.89 -0.42
CA ARG A 38 -2.74 9.62 -0.95
C ARG A 38 -3.81 9.77 0.12
N GLU A 39 -4.40 10.96 0.19
CA GLU A 39 -5.50 11.23 1.12
C GLU A 39 -6.84 10.75 0.55
N HIS A 40 -7.75 10.36 1.43
CA HIS A 40 -9.13 10.12 1.01
C HIS A 40 -9.76 11.45 0.60
N ARG A 41 -10.48 11.45 -0.54
CA ARG A 41 -11.18 12.65 -1.04
C ARG A 41 -12.40 13.02 -0.20
N GLU A 42 -12.93 12.04 0.53
CA GLU A 42 -14.08 12.17 1.41
C GLU A 42 -13.87 11.31 2.67
N ARG A 43 -14.83 11.32 3.60
CA ARG A 43 -14.75 10.52 4.83
C ARG A 43 -15.08 9.04 4.55
N SER A 44 -14.22 8.37 3.78
CA SER A 44 -14.39 6.97 3.35
C SER A 44 -14.15 5.95 4.47
N MET A 45 -13.45 6.37 5.52
CA MET A 45 -13.15 5.58 6.72
C MET A 45 -13.84 6.20 7.94
N MET A 46 -14.46 5.37 8.78
CA MET A 46 -15.12 5.79 10.01
C MET A 46 -14.88 4.75 11.11
N GLY A 47 -14.43 5.18 12.29
CA GLY A 47 -14.15 4.25 13.40
C GLY A 47 -13.07 3.20 13.09
N GLY A 48 -12.18 3.44 12.12
CA GLY A 48 -11.20 2.46 11.65
C GLY A 48 -11.78 1.38 10.72
N GLN A 49 -13.04 1.50 10.33
CA GLN A 49 -13.72 0.63 9.39
C GLN A 49 -13.92 1.36 8.05
N ILE A 50 -14.04 0.58 6.98
CA ILE A 50 -14.35 1.10 5.65
C ILE A 50 -15.85 1.37 5.59
N HIS A 51 -16.22 2.64 5.42
CA HIS A 51 -17.60 3.06 5.25
C HIS A 51 -17.98 3.12 3.75
N ASN A 52 -17.06 3.60 2.91
CA ASN A 52 -17.22 3.61 1.46
C ASN A 52 -16.11 2.79 0.78
N ILE A 53 -16.42 1.55 0.42
CA ILE A 53 -15.48 0.61 -0.22
C ILE A 53 -14.99 1.13 -1.57
N VAL A 54 -15.88 1.72 -2.38
CA VAL A 54 -15.54 2.21 -3.72
C VAL A 54 -14.55 3.37 -3.64
N ALA A 55 -14.77 4.30 -2.71
CA ALA A 55 -13.87 5.43 -2.52
C ALA A 55 -12.48 4.97 -2.02
N VAL A 56 -12.42 4.05 -1.05
CA VAL A 56 -11.14 3.47 -0.58
C VAL A 56 -10.43 2.74 -1.72
N ALA A 57 -11.15 1.92 -2.50
CA ALA A 57 -10.58 1.18 -3.62
C ALA A 57 -9.99 2.09 -4.70
N SER A 58 -10.63 3.23 -5.00
CA SER A 58 -10.09 4.23 -5.93
C SER A 58 -8.74 4.76 -5.47
N VAL A 59 -8.61 5.12 -4.19
CA VAL A 59 -7.35 5.64 -3.64
C VAL A 59 -6.27 4.56 -3.62
N ILE A 60 -6.61 3.31 -3.30
CA ILE A 60 -5.68 2.16 -3.40
C ILE A 60 -5.17 2.01 -4.83
N GLN A 61 -6.06 2.11 -5.82
CA GLN A 61 -5.71 1.99 -7.22
C GLN A 61 -4.73 3.09 -7.64
N GLU A 62 -5.00 4.34 -7.27
CA GLU A 62 -4.10 5.49 -7.54
C GLU A 62 -2.70 5.29 -6.93
N VAL A 63 -2.63 4.84 -5.67
CA VAL A 63 -1.36 4.51 -5.01
C VAL A 63 -0.61 3.38 -5.73
N LYS A 64 -1.33 2.31 -6.08
CA LYS A 64 -0.76 1.14 -6.76
C LYS A 64 -0.24 1.51 -8.15
N GLU A 65 -0.99 2.28 -8.92
CA GLU A 65 -0.61 2.71 -10.27
C GLU A 65 0.64 3.58 -10.22
N SER A 66 0.70 4.58 -9.34
CA SER A 66 1.88 5.42 -9.13
C SER A 66 3.14 4.60 -8.85
N LEU A 67 3.05 3.62 -7.95
CA LEU A 67 4.18 2.73 -7.64
C LEU A 67 4.49 1.75 -8.79
N ALA A 68 3.47 1.27 -9.50
CA ALA A 68 3.65 0.33 -10.61
C ALA A 68 4.30 0.98 -11.83
N GLU A 69 4.10 2.27 -12.06
CA GLU A 69 4.82 3.04 -13.09
C GLU A 69 6.33 3.05 -12.84
N ARG A 70 6.76 3.10 -11.57
CA ARG A 70 8.18 3.16 -11.18
C ARG A 70 8.82 1.78 -10.97
N HIS A 71 8.06 0.78 -10.55
CA HIS A 71 8.57 -0.55 -10.15
C HIS A 71 8.07 -1.72 -10.98
N GLY A 72 7.16 -1.48 -11.92
CA GLY A 72 6.50 -2.51 -12.71
C GLY A 72 5.28 -3.13 -12.00
N LYS A 73 4.74 -4.21 -12.58
CA LYS A 73 3.46 -4.80 -12.16
C LYS A 73 3.49 -5.32 -10.71
N LEU A 74 2.62 -4.79 -9.86
CA LEU A 74 2.42 -5.24 -8.46
C LEU A 74 1.23 -6.22 -8.38
N GLN A 75 1.53 -7.52 -8.20
CA GLN A 75 0.51 -8.59 -8.23
C GLN A 75 0.08 -9.11 -6.86
N LYS A 76 0.94 -9.00 -5.86
CA LYS A 76 0.68 -9.41 -4.48
C LYS A 76 0.85 -8.20 -3.58
N VAL A 77 0.03 -8.12 -2.53
CA VAL A 77 0.05 -7.01 -1.58
C VAL A 77 -0.14 -7.53 -0.17
N CYS A 78 0.60 -6.93 0.77
CA CYS A 78 0.32 -7.04 2.19
C CYS A 78 -0.52 -5.84 2.61
N ALA A 79 -1.71 -6.07 3.18
CA ALA A 79 -2.58 -4.99 3.64
C ALA A 79 -3.08 -5.32 5.06
N PRO A 80 -3.37 -4.30 5.89
CA PRO A 80 -3.98 -4.51 7.19
C PRO A 80 -5.36 -5.16 7.04
N ALA A 81 -5.71 -6.03 7.99
CA ALA A 81 -7.09 -6.49 8.11
C ALA A 81 -7.97 -5.30 8.55
N ALA A 82 -8.90 -4.87 7.71
CA ALA A 82 -9.90 -3.86 8.05
C ALA A 82 -11.09 -4.53 8.75
N GLY A 83 -11.63 -3.87 9.78
CA GLY A 83 -12.79 -4.36 10.54
C GLY A 83 -12.44 -5.10 11.82
N ARG A 84 -12.98 -4.61 12.93
CA ARG A 84 -13.18 -5.31 14.21
C ARG A 84 -14.46 -4.77 14.85
#